data_AF-A0A177B5Q5-F1
#
_entry.id   AF-A0A177B5Q5-F1
#
_cell.length_a   1.000
_cell.length_b   1.000
_cell.length_c   1.000
_cell.angle_alpha   90.00
_cell.angle_beta   90.00
_cell.angle_gamma   90.00
#
_symmetry.space_group_name_H-M   'P 1'
#
loop_
_entity.id
_entity.type
_entity.pdbx_description
1 polymer ?
#
loop_
_entity_poly.entity_id
_entity_poly.type
_entity_poly.pdbx_seq_one_letter_code
_entity_poly.pdbx_strand_id
1 'polypeptide(L)'
;MKEIASKMINSNLLEYAAVDVFFKCSVCKLCVDVNDCMEGLNVYASQSQKFLDSREFKFIDDLANSLKEKNYEEFDQIITNYNKLSRLEPTIKNMLNRIKENMNLEDIC
;
A
#
# COMPACT_ATOMS: atom_id res chain seq x y z
N MET A 1 -7.72 8.47 -1.04
CA MET A 1 -8.06 7.24 -0.30
C MET A 1 -9.45 7.30 0.30
N LYS A 2 -9.77 8.31 1.14
CA LYS A 2 -11.10 8.47 1.79
C LYS A 2 -12.29 8.50 0.83
N GLU A 3 -12.21 9.21 -0.29
CA GLU A 3 -13.34 9.31 -1.24
C GLU A 3 -13.62 7.99 -2.00
N ILE A 4 -12.55 7.25 -2.30
CA ILE A 4 -12.65 5.94 -2.98
C ILE A 4 -13.24 4.92 -2.00
N ALA A 5 -12.81 4.94 -0.74
CA ALA A 5 -13.41 4.14 0.34
C ALA A 5 -14.93 4.37 0.44
N SER A 6 -15.38 5.62 0.49
CA SER A 6 -16.81 5.96 0.57
C SER A 6 -17.60 5.53 -0.67
N LYS A 7 -17.00 5.59 -1.87
CA LYS A 7 -17.60 5.11 -3.10
C LYS A 7 -17.74 3.58 -3.12
N MET A 8 -16.80 2.85 -2.54
CA MET A 8 -16.77 1.38 -2.57
C MET A 8 -17.77 0.75 -1.58
N ILE A 9 -18.04 1.40 -0.45
CA ILE A 9 -19.05 0.95 0.52
C ILE A 9 -20.48 1.01 -0.04
N ASN A 10 -20.74 1.91 -0.98
CA ASN A 10 -22.05 2.04 -1.62
C ASN A 10 -22.34 0.97 -2.70
N SER A 11 -21.39 0.07 -3.00
CA SER A 11 -21.58 -0.96 -4.03
C SER A 11 -20.86 -2.26 -3.70
N ASN A 12 -21.59 -3.21 -3.11
CA ASN A 12 -21.16 -4.60 -2.88
C ASN A 12 -20.66 -5.33 -4.15
N LEU A 13 -21.02 -4.89 -5.37
CA LEU A 13 -20.54 -5.51 -6.61
C LEU A 13 -19.07 -5.23 -6.92
N LEU A 14 -18.47 -4.20 -6.32
CA LEU A 14 -17.09 -3.78 -6.60
C LEU A 14 -16.08 -4.32 -5.59
N GLU A 15 -16.46 -5.23 -4.69
CA GLU A 15 -15.61 -5.69 -3.57
C GLU A 15 -14.20 -6.15 -4.04
N TYR A 16 -14.10 -6.82 -5.20
CA TYR A 16 -12.82 -7.20 -5.81
C TYR A 16 -12.08 -6.05 -6.50
N ALA A 17 -12.78 -5.23 -7.29
CA ALA A 17 -12.17 -4.08 -7.96
C ALA A 17 -11.71 -3.01 -6.94
N ALA A 18 -12.38 -2.96 -5.80
CA ALA A 18 -12.12 -2.05 -4.72
C ALA A 18 -10.76 -2.28 -4.09
N VAL A 19 -10.41 -3.55 -3.90
CA VAL A 19 -9.11 -3.98 -3.38
C VAL A 19 -7.98 -3.51 -4.30
N ASP A 20 -8.12 -3.70 -5.61
CA ASP A 20 -7.09 -3.34 -6.61
C ASP A 20 -6.89 -1.82 -6.73
N VAL A 21 -8.00 -1.05 -6.75
CA VAL A 21 -7.96 0.41 -6.77
C VAL A 21 -7.41 0.97 -5.46
N PHE A 22 -7.78 0.37 -4.33
CA PHE A 22 -7.28 0.75 -3.02
C PHE A 22 -5.77 0.52 -2.95
N PHE A 23 -5.30 -0.65 -3.37
CA PHE A 23 -3.89 -1.00 -3.42
C PHE A 23 -3.08 0.03 -4.22
N LYS A 24 -3.53 0.36 -5.43
CA LYS A 24 -2.91 1.41 -6.27
C LYS A 24 -2.88 2.77 -5.58
N CYS A 25 -3.97 3.16 -4.92
CA CYS A 25 -4.04 4.43 -4.20
C CYS A 25 -3.14 4.47 -2.98
N SER A 26 -3.02 3.36 -2.26
CA SER A 26 -2.16 3.24 -1.08
C SER A 26 -0.69 3.33 -1.45
N VAL A 27 -0.25 2.63 -2.49
CA VAL A 27 1.13 2.77 -3.00
C VAL A 27 1.42 4.21 -3.41
N CYS A 28 0.47 4.87 -4.09
CA CYS A 28 0.64 6.26 -4.51
C CYS A 28 0.74 7.22 -3.31
N LYS A 29 -0.02 6.96 -2.24
CA LYS A 29 0.07 7.75 -1.00
C LYS A 29 1.31 7.45 -0.18
N LEU A 30 1.78 6.21 -0.14
CA LEU A 30 3.07 5.81 0.41
C LEU A 30 4.24 6.60 -0.19
N CYS A 31 4.18 6.93 -1.49
CA CYS A 31 5.19 7.78 -2.14
C CYS A 31 5.21 9.23 -1.62
N VAL A 32 4.11 9.71 -1.05
CA VAL A 32 3.95 11.12 -0.65
C VAL A 32 4.06 11.25 0.86
N ASP A 33 3.25 10.49 1.59
CA ASP A 33 3.21 10.51 3.05
C ASP A 33 2.71 9.16 3.59
N VAL A 34 3.57 8.52 4.40
CA VAL A 34 3.29 7.21 5.00
C VAL A 34 2.21 7.30 6.08
N ASN A 35 2.12 8.42 6.80
CA ASN A 35 1.11 8.61 7.86
C ASN A 35 -0.29 8.80 7.27
N ASP A 36 -0.42 9.58 6.19
CA ASP A 36 -1.69 9.74 5.46
C ASP A 36 -2.18 8.39 4.89
N CYS A 37 -1.25 7.54 4.44
CA CYS A 37 -1.56 6.19 3.99
C CYS A 37 -2.10 5.30 5.13
N MET A 38 -1.42 5.29 6.28
CA MET A 38 -1.84 4.50 7.46
C MET A 38 -3.20 4.94 8.00
N GLU A 39 -3.45 6.26 8.07
CA GLU A 39 -4.75 6.77 8.50
C GLU A 39 -5.86 6.36 7.53
N GLY A 40 -5.62 6.47 6.22
CA GLY A 40 -6.53 5.99 5.19
C GLY A 40 -6.81 4.49 5.27
N LEU A 41 -5.78 3.69 5.58
CA LEU A 41 -5.89 2.25 5.81
C LEU A 41 -6.80 1.93 6.99
N ASN A 42 -6.60 2.60 8.12
CA ASN A 42 -7.32 2.33 9.35
C ASN A 42 -8.81 2.70 9.25
N VAL A 43 -9.10 3.79 8.55
CA VAL A 43 -10.47 4.20 8.20
C VAL A 43 -11.15 3.16 7.30
N TYR A 44 -10.42 2.56 6.35
CA TYR A 44 -10.99 1.54 5.47
C TYR A 44 -11.14 0.18 6.16
N ALA A 45 -10.18 -0.20 6.99
CA ALA A 45 -10.22 -1.35 7.88
C ALA A 45 -11.44 -1.32 8.82
N SER A 46 -11.73 -0.15 9.41
CA SER A 46 -12.93 0.05 10.25
C SER A 46 -14.25 -0.06 9.46
N GLN A 47 -14.22 0.20 8.16
CA GLN A 47 -15.39 0.13 7.29
C GLN A 47 -15.57 -1.26 6.65
N SER A 48 -14.52 -2.07 6.57
CA SER A 48 -14.56 -3.37 5.90
C SER A 48 -13.64 -4.39 6.58
N GLN A 49 -14.22 -5.20 7.47
CA GLN A 49 -13.48 -6.20 8.25
C GLN A 49 -12.87 -7.32 7.38
N LYS A 50 -13.48 -7.63 6.22
CA LYS A 50 -12.92 -8.58 5.24
C LYS A 50 -11.64 -8.06 4.57
N PHE A 51 -11.55 -6.74 4.40
CA PHE A 51 -10.37 -6.12 3.79
C PHE A 51 -9.16 -6.23 4.72
N LEU A 52 -9.38 -6.17 6.03
CA LEU A 52 -8.35 -6.33 7.05
C LEU A 52 -7.67 -7.71 6.97
N ASP A 53 -8.42 -8.75 6.60
CA ASP A 53 -7.91 -10.11 6.39
C ASP A 53 -7.29 -10.32 4.99
N SER A 54 -7.35 -9.31 4.11
CA SER A 54 -6.83 -9.40 2.75
C SER A 54 -5.31 -9.25 2.72
N ARG A 55 -4.67 -9.98 1.79
CA ARG A 55 -3.21 -9.98 1.63
C ARG A 55 -2.69 -8.59 1.23
N GLU A 56 -3.48 -7.86 0.44
CA GLU A 56 -3.18 -6.50 0.01
C GLU A 56 -3.09 -5.53 1.18
N PHE A 57 -3.97 -5.66 2.18
CA PHE A 57 -3.93 -4.84 3.39
C PHE A 57 -2.64 -5.09 4.17
N LYS A 58 -2.36 -6.37 4.43
CA LYS A 58 -1.17 -6.78 5.19
C LYS A 58 0.12 -6.34 4.49
N PHE A 59 0.19 -6.50 3.17
CA PHE A 59 1.32 -6.01 2.38
C PHE A 59 1.55 -4.51 2.52
N ILE A 60 0.49 -3.69 2.43
CA ILE A 60 0.61 -2.23 2.55
C ILE A 60 1.00 -1.82 3.97
N ASP A 61 0.46 -2.48 5.00
CA ASP A 61 0.78 -2.23 6.40
C ASP A 61 2.24 -2.55 6.71
N ASP A 62 2.71 -3.74 6.31
CA ASP A 62 4.11 -4.16 6.43
C ASP A 62 5.03 -3.16 5.70
N LEU A 63 4.66 -2.76 4.47
CA LEU A 63 5.40 -1.74 3.70
C LEU A 63 5.50 -0.41 4.45
N ALA A 64 4.38 0.09 4.97
CA ALA A 64 4.32 1.36 5.67
C ALA A 64 5.17 1.33 6.96
N ASN A 65 5.17 0.20 7.68
CA ASN A 65 6.03 0.01 8.84
C ASN A 65 7.52 0.00 8.45
N SER A 66 7.92 -0.74 7.42
CA SER A 66 9.31 -0.71 6.94
C SER A 66 9.77 0.68 6.53
N LEU A 67 8.89 1.48 5.92
CA LEU A 67 9.20 2.87 5.58
C LEU A 67 9.33 3.77 6.81
N LYS A 68 8.51 3.56 7.85
CA LYS A 68 8.62 4.30 9.12
C LYS A 68 9.93 3.98 9.86
N GLU A 69 10.33 2.72 9.86
CA GLU A 69 11.57 2.27 10.49
C GLU A 69 12.81 2.54 9.63
N LYS A 70 12.64 3.10 8.42
CA LYS A 70 13.69 3.28 7.41
C LYS A 70 14.45 1.97 7.10
N ASN A 71 13.75 0.84 7.19
CA ASN A 71 14.32 -0.48 6.99
C ASN A 71 14.16 -0.91 5.53
N TYR A 72 15.16 -0.55 4.71
CA TYR A 72 15.19 -0.84 3.27
C TYR A 72 15.25 -2.33 2.94
N GLU A 73 15.89 -3.11 3.80
CA GLU A 73 16.03 -4.56 3.62
C GLU A 73 14.69 -5.26 3.78
N GLU A 74 13.95 -4.91 4.83
CA GLU A 74 12.59 -5.40 5.08
C GLU A 74 11.64 -5.00 3.94
N PHE A 75 11.71 -3.75 3.48
CA PHE A 75 10.91 -3.27 2.36
C PHE A 75 11.10 -4.10 1.08
N ASP A 76 12.35 -4.40 0.72
CA ASP A 76 12.67 -5.20 -0.48
C ASP A 76 12.25 -6.67 -0.31
N GLN A 77 12.40 -7.22 0.90
CA GLN A 77 11.92 -8.56 1.23
C GLN A 77 10.41 -8.68 1.11
N ILE A 78 9.65 -7.73 1.64
CA ILE A 78 8.18 -7.69 1.55
C ILE A 78 7.73 -7.66 0.08
N ILE A 79 8.32 -6.77 -0.73
CA ILE A 79 8.02 -6.67 -2.18
C ILE A 79 8.34 -7.97 -2.89
N THR A 80 9.50 -8.57 -2.60
CA THR A 80 9.93 -9.82 -3.23
C THR A 80 9.02 -10.98 -2.86
N ASN A 81 8.64 -11.10 -1.58
CA ASN A 81 7.71 -12.13 -1.12
C ASN A 81 6.32 -11.94 -1.75
N TYR A 82 5.81 -10.71 -1.76
CA TYR A 82 4.52 -10.44 -2.38
C TYR A 82 4.55 -10.70 -3.88
N ASN A 83 5.61 -10.32 -4.59
CA ASN A 83 5.78 -10.61 -6.02
C ASN A 83 5.78 -12.11 -6.34
N LYS A 84 6.30 -12.94 -5.43
CA LYS A 84 6.27 -14.41 -5.55
C LYS A 84 4.87 -14.97 -5.34
N LEU A 85 4.08 -14.36 -4.47
CA LEU A 85 2.72 -14.80 -4.12
C LEU A 85 1.66 -14.26 -5.09
N SER A 86 1.84 -13.04 -5.58
CA SER A 86 0.94 -12.32 -6.46
C SER A 86 1.76 -11.49 -7.45
N ARG A 87 1.46 -11.66 -8.73
CA ARG A 87 2.18 -11.00 -9.80
C ARG A 87 1.95 -9.49 -9.68
N LEU A 88 2.96 -8.76 -9.21
CA LEU A 88 2.88 -7.30 -9.10
C LEU A 88 2.75 -6.69 -10.49
N GLU A 89 1.80 -5.76 -10.63
CA GLU A 89 1.69 -4.97 -11.84
C GLU A 89 2.95 -4.11 -12.04
N PRO A 90 3.43 -3.96 -13.30
CA PRO A 90 4.64 -3.20 -13.61
C PRO A 90 4.58 -1.75 -13.12
N THR A 91 3.40 -1.11 -13.16
CA THR A 91 3.21 0.27 -12.67
C THR A 91 3.53 0.42 -11.17
N ILE A 92 3.10 -0.56 -10.36
CA ILE A 92 3.32 -0.55 -8.90
C ILE A 92 4.77 -0.81 -8.59
N LYS A 93 5.38 -1.79 -9.26
CA LYS A 93 6.81 -2.06 -9.14
C LYS A 93 7.66 -0.82 -9.47
N ASN A 94 7.25 -0.05 -10.47
CA ASN A 94 7.93 1.19 -10.85
C ASN A 94 7.78 2.30 -9.79
N MET A 95 6.60 2.44 -9.17
CA MET A 95 6.41 3.37 -8.04
C MET A 95 7.27 2.98 -6.83
N LEU A 96 7.28 1.69 -6.46
CA LEU A 96 8.06 1.19 -5.33
C LEU A 96 9.57 1.44 -5.51
N ASN A 97 10.09 1.19 -6.72
CA ASN A 97 11.48 1.55 -7.05
C ASN A 97 11.76 3.04 -6.88
N ARG A 98 10.81 3.90 -7.27
CA ARG A 98 10.96 5.35 -7.15
C ARG A 98 10.96 5.82 -5.70
N ILE A 99 10.18 5.19 -4.82
CA ILE A 99 10.24 5.42 -3.37
C ILE A 99 11.63 5.04 -2.85
N LYS A 100 12.11 3.85 -3.23
CA LYS A 100 13.43 3.35 -2.84
C LYS A 100 14.55 4.32 -3.25
N GLU A 101 14.48 4.88 -4.46
CA GLU A 101 15.44 5.89 -4.92
C GLU A 101 15.32 7.21 -4.14
N ASN A 102 14.11 7.70 -3.86
CA ASN A 102 13.92 8.94 -3.09
C ASN A 102 14.49 8.82 -1.66
N MET A 103 14.29 7.68 -1.01
CA MET A 103 14.81 7.48 0.34
C MET A 103 16.33 7.30 0.38
N ASN A 104 16.91 6.65 -0.63
CA ASN A 104 18.35 6.52 -0.73
C ASN A 104 19.04 7.88 -1.00
N LEU A 105 18.33 8.83 -1.62
CA LEU A 105 18.82 10.19 -1.85
C LEU A 105 18.84 11.04 -0.57
N GLU A 106 17.93 10.81 0.38
CA GLU A 106 17.88 11.54 1.66
C GLU A 106 19.04 11.20 2.62
N ASP A 107 19.75 10.08 2.42
CA ASP A 107 20.91 9.70 3.24
C ASP A 107 22.22 10.36 2.75
N ILE A 108 22.20 11.02 1.58
CA ILE A 108 23.40 11.56 0.91
C ILE A 108 23.49 13.11 1.03
N CYS A 109 22.68 13.77 1.87
CA CYS A 109 22.76 15.23 2.10
C CYS A 109 22.96 15.59 3.57
#